data_AF-E9SD51-F1
#
_entry.id   AF-E9SD51-F1
#
_cell.length_a   1.000
_cell.length_b   1.000
_cell.length_c   1.000
_cell.angle_alpha   90.00
_cell.angle_beta   90.00
_cell.angle_gamma   90.00
#
_symmetry.space_group_name_H-M   'P 1'
#
loop_
_entity.id
_entity.type
_entity.pdbx_description
1 polymer ?
#
loop_
_entity_poly.entity_id
_entity_poly.type
_entity_poly.pdbx_seq_one_letter_code
_entity_poly.pdbx_strand_id
1 'polypeptide(L)'
;MTKYTGSKCICCGERFADGDDIVVCPECGTPYHRECYIKEGKCINTSLHEKNVSWLPDGAEETTPVAASSVKRCIRCGAENPAELRYCEQCGTPLINMDSPRPFNEEREPLRTDHENDPLGESGFTAVTLNQDSDIDGVTLGDLARYVGTNPIGFLPSFIRFAKTGRKISMNFFAFLFTPVYFMFRKMKGWGIAAAIIMALLSIPDMIVLLSSGEYYDFRIDLGIDIKSHSFVLLTQIMLYLTMVLKLLAGFFANYIYYKQARRDITKIRAQGEDKQADDLNREIILAGGTSLGNVLLAYLIYTMISFGSIVLIGKLM
;
A
#
# COMPACT_ATOMS: atom_id res chain seq x y z
N MET A 1 42.64 13.32 -9.01
CA MET A 1 43.05 12.38 -7.94
C MET A 1 43.12 10.99 -8.54
N THR A 2 44.28 10.35 -8.48
CA THR A 2 44.48 8.98 -8.96
C THR A 2 43.73 8.00 -8.05
N LYS A 3 43.02 7.02 -8.65
CA LYS A 3 42.07 6.11 -7.96
C LYS A 3 42.69 5.24 -6.84
N TYR A 4 44.01 5.29 -6.66
CA TYR A 4 44.79 4.39 -5.81
C TYR A 4 45.62 5.12 -4.75
N THR A 5 45.58 6.46 -4.70
CA THR A 5 46.30 7.25 -3.69
C THR A 5 45.88 6.83 -2.29
N GLY A 6 46.84 6.51 -1.43
CA GLY A 6 46.62 6.07 -0.05
C GLY A 6 46.54 4.55 0.16
N SER A 7 46.33 3.74 -0.88
CA SER A 7 46.39 2.26 -0.78
C SER A 7 47.84 1.76 -0.68
N LYS A 8 48.07 0.55 -0.13
CA LYS A 8 49.43 -0.01 0.02
C LYS A 8 49.84 -0.86 -1.18
N CYS A 9 51.09 -0.75 -1.59
CA CYS A 9 51.70 -1.71 -2.50
C CYS A 9 52.03 -3.00 -1.75
N ILE A 10 51.52 -4.15 -2.21
CA ILE A 10 51.79 -5.46 -1.59
C ILE A 10 53.26 -5.92 -1.71
N CYS A 11 54.03 -5.35 -2.63
CA CYS A 11 55.43 -5.71 -2.82
C CYS A 11 56.39 -5.01 -1.84
N CYS A 12 56.21 -3.71 -1.60
CA CYS A 12 57.10 -2.93 -0.72
C CYS A 12 56.45 -2.52 0.62
N GLY A 13 55.12 -2.59 0.72
CA GLY A 13 54.35 -2.20 1.91
C GLY A 13 54.10 -0.69 2.05
N GLU A 14 54.66 0.14 1.17
CA GLU A 14 54.49 1.59 1.18
C GLU A 14 53.15 2.02 0.57
N ARG A 15 52.62 3.17 1.01
CA ARG A 15 51.36 3.74 0.49
C ARG A 15 51.63 4.58 -0.74
N PHE A 16 50.75 4.50 -1.74
CA PHE A 16 50.83 5.32 -2.94
C PHE A 16 50.59 6.80 -2.62
N ALA A 17 51.52 7.66 -3.04
CA ALA A 17 51.40 9.11 -2.97
C ALA A 17 50.88 9.71 -4.30
N ASP A 18 50.39 10.95 -4.24
CA ASP A 18 50.00 11.67 -5.45
C ASP A 18 51.26 11.97 -6.29
N GLY A 19 51.35 11.36 -7.47
CA GLY A 19 52.49 11.46 -8.39
C GLY A 19 53.28 10.18 -8.57
N ASP A 20 52.97 9.12 -7.82
CA ASP A 20 53.62 7.80 -8.00
C ASP A 20 53.23 7.16 -9.35
N ASP A 21 54.21 6.50 -9.98
CA ASP A 21 53.99 5.73 -11.21
C ASP A 21 53.47 4.32 -10.87
N ILE A 22 52.16 4.15 -11.04
CA ILE A 22 51.42 2.96 -10.63
C ILE A 22 51.13 2.07 -11.84
N VAL A 23 51.44 0.78 -11.69
CA VAL A 23 51.05 -0.29 -12.63
C VAL A 23 49.98 -1.15 -11.97
N VAL A 24 48.94 -1.48 -12.73
CA VAL A 24 47.81 -2.30 -12.26
C VAL A 24 47.84 -3.64 -12.98
N CYS A 25 47.72 -4.74 -12.22
CA CYS A 25 47.63 -6.08 -12.82
C CYS A 25 46.35 -6.18 -13.69
N PRO A 26 46.44 -6.64 -14.96
CA PRO A 26 45.28 -6.71 -15.85
C PRO A 26 44.27 -7.80 -15.47
N GLU A 27 44.66 -8.80 -14.68
CA GLU A 27 43.78 -9.90 -14.28
C GLU A 27 43.00 -9.57 -13.01
N CYS A 28 43.69 -9.24 -11.91
CA CYS A 28 43.05 -9.02 -10.61
C CYS A 28 42.92 -7.55 -10.22
N GLY A 29 43.48 -6.60 -10.97
CA GLY A 29 43.36 -5.17 -10.66
C GLY A 29 44.19 -4.68 -9.47
N THR A 30 45.10 -5.50 -8.92
CA THR A 30 45.98 -5.09 -7.81
C THR A 30 46.98 -4.00 -8.28
N PRO A 31 47.10 -2.85 -7.59
CA PRO A 31 48.06 -1.80 -7.91
C PRO A 31 49.45 -2.04 -7.31
N TYR A 32 50.50 -1.65 -8.04
CA TYR A 32 51.91 -1.75 -7.69
C TYR A 32 52.67 -0.48 -8.09
N HIS A 33 53.77 -0.16 -7.39
CA HIS A 33 54.77 0.75 -7.97
C HIS A 33 55.38 0.09 -9.20
N ARG A 34 55.60 0.84 -10.29
CA ARG A 34 56.15 0.29 -11.54
C ARG A 34 57.44 -0.50 -11.31
N GLU A 35 58.34 0.03 -10.50
CA GLU A 35 59.61 -0.63 -10.17
C GLU A 35 59.42 -1.96 -9.43
N CYS A 36 58.45 -2.01 -8.50
CA CYS A 36 58.11 -3.23 -7.77
C CYS A 36 57.52 -4.31 -8.70
N TYR A 37 56.66 -3.93 -9.64
CA TYR A 37 56.08 -4.87 -10.60
C TYR A 37 57.14 -5.43 -11.57
N ILE A 38 58.09 -4.58 -12.01
CA ILE A 38 59.21 -5.01 -12.87
C ILE A 38 60.14 -5.96 -12.12
N LYS A 39 60.42 -5.68 -10.84
CA LYS A 39 61.30 -6.51 -10.00
C LYS A 39 60.80 -7.94 -9.84
N GLU A 40 59.50 -8.10 -9.60
CA GLU A 40 58.88 -9.42 -9.43
C GLU A 40 58.51 -10.09 -10.76
N GLY A 41 58.36 -9.31 -11.84
CA GLY A 41 58.08 -9.77 -13.21
C GLY A 41 56.67 -10.35 -13.42
N LYS A 42 55.88 -10.51 -12.35
CA LYS A 42 54.50 -10.98 -12.37
C LYS A 42 53.73 -10.47 -11.15
N CYS A 43 52.40 -10.57 -11.20
CA CYS A 43 51.57 -10.29 -10.03
C CYS A 43 51.85 -11.31 -8.91
N ILE A 44 52.17 -10.82 -7.70
CA ILE A 44 52.45 -11.67 -6.53
C ILE A 44 51.19 -12.03 -5.73
N ASN A 45 50.05 -11.41 -6.05
CA ASN A 45 48.79 -11.62 -5.33
C ASN A 45 48.05 -12.89 -5.78
N THR A 46 48.70 -14.06 -5.67
CA THR A 46 48.21 -15.35 -6.19
C THR A 46 46.82 -15.72 -5.64
N SER A 47 46.52 -15.33 -4.40
CA SER A 47 45.23 -15.60 -3.75
C SER A 47 44.02 -14.99 -4.49
N LEU A 48 44.19 -13.82 -5.12
CA LEU A 48 43.11 -13.21 -5.91
C LEU A 48 42.94 -13.88 -7.26
N HIS A 49 44.05 -14.35 -7.85
CA HIS A 49 44.00 -15.13 -9.10
C HIS A 49 43.34 -16.48 -8.90
N GLU A 50 43.62 -17.18 -7.78
CA GLU A 50 42.99 -18.45 -7.45
C GLU A 50 41.48 -18.30 -7.17
N LYS A 51 41.08 -17.22 -6.51
CA LYS A 51 39.66 -16.95 -6.18
C LYS A 51 38.88 -16.27 -7.31
N ASN A 52 39.57 -15.81 -8.36
CA ASN A 52 39.03 -15.04 -9.47
C ASN A 52 38.25 -13.78 -9.02
N VAL A 53 38.83 -13.03 -8.07
CA VAL A 53 38.22 -11.81 -7.49
C VAL A 53 39.12 -10.60 -7.75
N SER A 54 38.52 -9.45 -8.02
CA SER A 54 39.26 -8.18 -8.20
C SER A 54 39.67 -7.55 -6.87
N TRP A 55 40.82 -6.88 -6.88
CA TRP A 55 41.38 -6.17 -5.73
C TRP A 55 40.51 -4.98 -5.32
N LEU A 56 40.34 -4.80 -4.00
CA LEU A 56 39.65 -3.68 -3.36
C LEU A 56 40.64 -2.87 -2.51
N PRO A 57 40.48 -1.54 -2.41
CA PRO A 57 41.37 -0.68 -1.64
C PRO A 57 41.28 -0.92 -0.13
N ASP A 58 42.44 -0.91 0.54
CA ASP A 58 42.56 -1.02 1.99
C ASP A 58 41.78 0.12 2.68
N GLY A 59 40.61 -0.20 3.21
CA GLY A 59 39.65 0.76 3.78
C GLY A 59 38.21 0.56 3.31
N ALA A 60 37.98 -0.24 2.27
CA ALA A 60 36.71 -0.94 2.11
C ALA A 60 36.75 -2.12 3.09
N GLU A 61 36.24 -1.91 4.31
CA GLU A 61 36.00 -3.02 5.23
C GLU A 61 35.31 -4.15 4.46
N GLU A 62 35.87 -5.35 4.57
CA GLU A 62 35.14 -6.56 4.30
C GLU A 62 33.86 -6.49 5.13
N THR A 63 32.75 -6.10 4.49
CA THR A 63 31.43 -6.51 4.95
C THR A 63 31.42 -8.02 4.78
N THR A 64 32.02 -8.71 5.74
CA THR A 64 31.54 -10.02 6.16
C THR A 64 30.03 -9.85 6.20
N PRO A 65 29.26 -10.57 5.37
CA PRO A 65 27.83 -10.56 5.54
C PRO A 65 27.61 -11.28 6.87
N VAL A 66 27.52 -10.50 7.95
CA VAL A 66 26.73 -10.87 9.11
C VAL A 66 25.41 -11.28 8.50
N ALA A 67 25.09 -12.58 8.63
CA ALA A 67 23.91 -13.20 8.08
C ALA A 67 22.66 -12.43 8.56
N ALA A 68 22.30 -11.37 7.84
CA ALA A 68 20.97 -10.81 7.85
C ALA A 68 20.10 -11.94 7.31
N SER A 69 19.22 -12.45 8.17
CA SER A 69 18.41 -13.61 7.87
C SER A 69 17.76 -13.44 6.49
N SER A 70 18.01 -14.41 5.62
CA SER A 70 17.49 -14.51 4.25
C SER A 70 15.97 -14.79 4.22
N VAL A 71 15.23 -14.24 5.18
CA VAL A 71 13.85 -14.56 5.49
C VAL A 71 13.02 -13.28 5.53
N LYS A 72 12.07 -13.17 4.60
CA LYS A 72 11.03 -12.15 4.57
C LYS A 72 9.82 -12.61 5.37
N ARG A 73 9.38 -11.79 6.32
CA ARG A 73 8.09 -12.02 6.98
C ARG A 73 6.95 -11.43 6.15
N CYS A 74 5.94 -12.24 5.86
CA CYS A 74 4.76 -11.79 5.13
C CYS A 74 3.93 -10.81 5.96
N ILE A 75 3.72 -9.60 5.44
CA ILE A 75 2.91 -8.56 6.10
C ILE A 75 1.44 -8.97 6.32
N ARG A 76 0.95 -9.95 5.55
CA ARG A 76 -0.40 -10.47 5.68
C ARG A 76 -0.40 -11.62 6.68
N CYS A 77 0.06 -12.82 6.34
CA CYS A 77 -0.10 -13.96 7.25
C CYS A 77 0.96 -14.06 8.35
N GLY A 78 2.07 -13.32 8.30
CA GLY A 78 3.17 -13.44 9.26
C GLY A 78 4.14 -14.60 9.00
N ALA A 79 3.88 -15.40 7.96
CA ALA A 79 4.76 -16.50 7.56
C ALA A 79 6.16 -16.00 7.21
N GLU A 80 7.16 -16.79 7.60
CA GLU A 80 8.54 -16.62 7.19
C GLU A 80 8.72 -17.24 5.81
N ASN A 81 9.25 -16.46 4.88
CA ASN A 81 9.40 -16.85 3.48
C ASN A 81 10.85 -16.58 3.06
N PRO A 82 11.48 -17.46 2.27
CA PRO A 82 12.79 -17.18 1.67
C PRO A 82 12.86 -15.81 0.96
N ALA A 83 14.01 -15.14 1.04
CA ALA A 83 14.22 -13.81 0.46
C ALA A 83 14.02 -13.77 -1.06
N GLU A 84 14.17 -14.90 -1.75
CA GLU A 84 14.01 -14.98 -3.20
C GLU A 84 12.55 -14.94 -3.66
N LEU A 85 11.61 -15.27 -2.76
CA LEU A 85 10.20 -15.31 -3.10
C LEU A 85 9.63 -13.90 -3.30
N ARG A 86 8.91 -13.75 -4.42
CA ARG A 86 8.13 -12.53 -4.72
C ARG A 86 6.77 -12.54 -4.06
N TYR A 87 6.23 -13.73 -3.75
CA TYR A 87 4.92 -13.92 -3.14
C TYR A 87 5.04 -14.88 -1.97
N CYS A 88 4.23 -14.66 -0.95
CA CYS A 88 4.17 -15.52 0.21
C CYS A 88 3.59 -16.89 -0.17
N GLU A 89 4.30 -17.97 0.19
CA GLU A 89 3.88 -19.35 -0.08
C GLU A 89 2.57 -19.73 0.61
N GLN A 90 2.29 -19.14 1.79
CA GLN A 90 1.13 -19.49 2.58
C GLN A 90 -0.15 -18.72 2.19
N CYS A 91 -0.03 -17.51 1.62
CA CYS A 91 -1.22 -16.67 1.35
C CYS A 91 -1.18 -15.85 0.06
N GLY A 92 -0.14 -15.98 -0.76
CA GLY A 92 -0.01 -15.32 -2.07
C GLY A 92 0.23 -13.80 -2.02
N THR A 93 0.48 -13.23 -0.83
CA THR A 93 0.74 -11.79 -0.70
C THR A 93 2.13 -11.45 -1.24
N PRO A 94 2.29 -10.42 -2.08
CA PRO A 94 3.61 -10.01 -2.56
C PRO A 94 4.51 -9.63 -1.38
N LEU A 95 5.71 -10.19 -1.35
CA LEU A 95 6.72 -9.93 -0.34
C LEU A 95 7.56 -8.74 -0.79
N ILE A 96 7.45 -7.62 -0.08
CA ILE A 96 8.10 -6.35 -0.46
C ILE A 96 9.57 -6.42 -0.05
N ASN A 97 10.48 -6.35 -1.03
CA ASN A 97 11.88 -6.01 -0.79
C ASN A 97 11.96 -4.51 -0.52
N MET A 98 12.29 -4.10 0.71
CA MET A 98 12.58 -2.69 1.00
C MET A 98 13.94 -2.26 0.43
N ASP A 99 14.78 -3.21 0.04
CA ASP A 99 16.17 -2.96 -0.43
C ASP A 99 16.29 -2.74 -1.94
N SER A 100 15.19 -2.80 -2.71
CA SER A 100 15.24 -2.46 -4.14
C SER A 100 15.13 -0.95 -4.31
N PRO A 101 16.10 -0.29 -4.99
CA PRO A 101 16.01 1.13 -5.30
C PRO A 101 14.69 1.40 -6.02
N ARG A 102 13.89 2.33 -5.50
CA ARG A 102 12.66 2.74 -6.17
C ARG A 102 13.06 3.43 -7.48
N PRO A 103 12.50 3.04 -8.64
CA PRO A 103 12.95 3.51 -9.96
C PRO A 103 12.67 5.00 -10.25
N PHE A 104 12.28 5.79 -9.24
CA PHE A 104 12.01 7.23 -9.33
C PHE A 104 12.75 8.07 -8.27
N ASN A 105 13.65 7.45 -7.49
CA ASN A 105 14.60 8.18 -6.67
C ASN A 105 15.97 8.05 -7.35
N GLU A 106 16.22 8.88 -8.36
CA GLU A 106 17.60 9.12 -8.76
C GLU A 106 18.35 9.64 -7.53
N GLU A 107 19.49 9.01 -7.25
CA GLU A 107 20.41 9.40 -6.19
C GLU A 107 20.77 10.87 -6.35
N ARG A 108 20.10 11.76 -5.61
CA ARG A 108 20.73 13.03 -5.28
C ARG A 108 21.89 12.69 -4.39
N GLU A 109 23.10 12.89 -4.91
CA GLU A 109 24.33 12.88 -4.13
C GLU A 109 24.09 13.63 -2.81
N PRO A 110 24.57 13.09 -1.67
CA PRO A 110 24.52 13.84 -0.44
C PRO A 110 25.41 15.07 -0.63
N LEU A 111 24.78 16.23 -0.78
CA LEU A 111 25.44 17.52 -0.66
C LEU A 111 26.09 17.55 0.72
N ARG A 112 27.41 17.29 0.76
CA ARG A 112 28.28 17.69 1.84
C ARG A 112 28.20 19.21 1.93
N THR A 113 27.25 19.68 2.70
CA THR A 113 27.22 21.04 3.18
C THR A 113 27.78 20.98 4.59
N ASP A 114 29.04 21.38 4.70
CA ASP A 114 29.65 21.79 5.96
C ASP A 114 28.83 22.99 6.46
N HIS A 115 27.77 22.70 7.22
CA HIS A 115 27.04 23.70 7.99
C HIS A 115 27.13 23.32 9.46
N GLU A 116 28.29 23.61 10.05
CA GLU A 116 28.32 24.07 11.44
C GLU A 116 27.33 25.24 11.53
N ASN A 117 26.33 25.08 12.41
CA ASN A 117 25.22 26.01 12.69
C ASN A 117 23.98 25.86 11.79
N ASP A 118 23.28 24.74 11.88
CA ASP A 118 21.83 24.69 11.62
C ASP A 118 21.06 24.76 12.95
N PRO A 119 20.40 25.89 13.29
CA PRO A 119 19.61 26.04 14.50
C PRO A 119 18.24 25.33 14.42
N LEU A 120 18.01 24.49 13.41
CA LEU A 120 16.79 23.67 13.27
C LEU A 120 17.00 22.18 13.60
N GLY A 121 18.20 21.79 14.04
CA GLY A 121 18.52 20.43 14.51
C GLY A 121 17.91 20.04 15.86
N GLU A 122 17.25 20.98 16.55
CA GLU A 122 16.60 20.78 17.86
C GLU A 122 15.10 20.49 17.74
N SER A 123 14.63 20.06 16.56
CA SER A 123 13.29 19.52 16.42
C SER A 123 13.36 18.02 16.68
N GLY A 124 13.10 17.60 17.92
CA GLY A 124 13.08 16.21 18.39
C GLY A 124 12.01 15.31 17.75
N PHE A 125 11.84 15.36 16.42
CA PHE A 125 11.12 14.37 15.65
C PHE A 125 11.98 13.12 15.54
N THR A 126 11.96 12.31 16.60
CA THR A 126 12.26 10.89 16.48
C THR A 126 11.36 10.32 15.39
N ALA A 127 11.96 9.84 14.30
CA ALA A 127 11.24 9.10 13.28
C ALA A 127 10.67 7.84 13.94
N VAL A 128 9.38 7.86 14.28
CA VAL A 128 8.70 6.70 14.87
C VAL A 128 8.63 5.62 13.79
N THR A 129 9.52 4.64 13.86
CA THR A 129 9.48 3.44 13.03
C THR A 129 8.30 2.58 13.48
N LEU A 130 7.22 2.57 12.69
CA LEU A 130 6.06 1.71 12.92
C LEU A 130 6.32 0.33 12.34
N ASN A 131 6.27 -0.68 13.20
CA ASN A 131 6.44 -2.09 12.85
C ASN A 131 5.09 -2.82 12.93
N GLN A 132 5.07 -4.10 12.53
CA GLN A 132 3.85 -4.91 12.52
C GLN A 132 3.20 -5.01 13.92
N ASP A 133 4.01 -4.99 14.97
CA ASP A 133 3.58 -5.11 16.36
C ASP A 133 3.22 -3.76 17.00
N SER A 134 3.35 -2.66 16.27
CA SER A 134 2.96 -1.34 16.78
C SER A 134 1.46 -1.30 17.07
N ASP A 135 1.11 -0.91 18.29
CA ASP A 135 -0.28 -0.72 18.70
C ASP A 135 -0.89 0.53 18.05
N ILE A 136 -2.09 0.36 17.49
CA ILE A 136 -2.87 1.37 16.79
C ILE A 136 -4.29 1.33 17.37
N ASP A 137 -4.50 2.03 18.49
CA ASP A 137 -5.80 2.14 19.17
C ASP A 137 -6.32 0.78 19.68
N GLY A 138 -5.45 0.01 20.35
CA GLY A 138 -5.78 -1.29 20.96
C GLY A 138 -5.76 -2.48 20.00
N VAL A 139 -5.24 -2.31 18.79
CA VAL A 139 -5.02 -3.38 17.80
C VAL A 139 -3.67 -3.20 17.11
N THR A 140 -2.99 -4.30 16.78
CA THR A 140 -1.69 -4.22 16.11
C THR A 140 -1.82 -3.75 14.66
N LEU A 141 -0.80 -3.05 14.16
CA LEU A 141 -0.72 -2.64 12.76
C LEU A 141 -0.76 -3.86 11.81
N GLY A 142 -0.20 -4.99 12.24
CA GLY A 142 -0.26 -6.27 11.54
C GLY A 142 -1.67 -6.83 11.41
N ASP A 143 -2.48 -6.75 12.46
CA ASP A 143 -3.88 -7.19 12.40
C ASP A 143 -4.71 -6.31 11.47
N LEU A 144 -4.46 -5.01 11.47
CA LEU A 144 -5.07 -4.09 10.50
C LEU A 144 -4.65 -4.44 9.06
N ALA A 145 -3.36 -4.73 8.82
CA ALA A 145 -2.88 -5.18 7.52
C ALA A 145 -3.58 -6.48 7.07
N ARG A 146 -3.67 -7.48 7.95
CA ARG A 146 -4.38 -8.75 7.73
C ARG A 146 -5.84 -8.53 7.37
N TYR A 147 -6.52 -7.69 8.13
CA TYR A 147 -7.93 -7.38 7.94
C TYR A 147 -8.18 -6.60 6.65
N VAL A 148 -7.33 -5.63 6.29
CA VAL A 148 -7.47 -4.92 5.01
C VAL A 148 -7.25 -5.88 3.82
N GLY A 149 -6.32 -6.82 3.97
CA GLY A 149 -6.02 -7.82 2.97
C GLY A 149 -5.35 -7.20 1.74
N THR A 150 -6.05 -7.12 0.62
CA THR A 150 -5.49 -6.61 -0.63
C THR A 150 -5.24 -5.10 -0.54
N ASN A 151 -3.99 -4.71 -0.79
CA ASN A 151 -3.47 -3.33 -0.74
C ASN A 151 -3.59 -2.66 0.65
N PRO A 152 -2.86 -3.14 1.67
CA PRO A 152 -2.86 -2.52 2.99
C PRO A 152 -2.18 -1.14 3.00
N ILE A 153 -1.20 -0.93 2.12
CA ILE A 153 -0.44 0.33 2.01
C ILE A 153 -1.36 1.52 1.72
N GLY A 154 -2.44 1.33 0.96
CA GLY A 154 -3.42 2.38 0.69
C GLY A 154 -4.25 2.81 1.91
N PHE A 155 -4.38 1.96 2.94
CA PHE A 155 -5.27 2.19 4.09
C PHE A 155 -4.53 2.51 5.38
N LEU A 156 -3.44 1.80 5.66
CA LEU A 156 -2.73 1.92 6.94
C LEU A 156 -2.31 3.35 7.30
N PRO A 157 -1.80 4.20 6.37
CA PRO A 157 -1.48 5.59 6.70
C PRO A 157 -2.71 6.39 7.16
N SER A 158 -3.89 6.12 6.57
CA SER A 158 -5.14 6.74 7.01
C SER A 158 -5.53 6.23 8.40
N PHE A 159 -5.40 4.92 8.66
CA PHE A 159 -5.76 4.33 9.96
C PHE A 159 -4.88 4.84 11.09
N ILE A 160 -3.56 4.91 10.86
CA ILE A 160 -2.61 5.50 11.81
C ILE A 160 -2.98 6.96 12.10
N ARG A 161 -3.32 7.74 11.06
CA ARG A 161 -3.76 9.13 11.23
C ARG A 161 -5.04 9.23 12.06
N PHE A 162 -6.01 8.35 11.82
CA PHE A 162 -7.27 8.31 12.56
C PHE A 162 -7.02 8.03 14.04
N ALA A 163 -6.17 7.05 14.34
CA ALA A 163 -5.79 6.67 15.70
C ALA A 163 -5.01 7.78 16.43
N LYS A 164 -3.94 8.29 15.81
CA LYS A 164 -3.01 9.23 16.47
C LYS A 164 -3.52 10.66 16.55
N THR A 165 -4.28 11.12 15.54
CA THR A 165 -4.67 12.54 15.44
C THR A 165 -6.16 12.78 15.66
N GLY A 166 -6.98 11.72 15.70
CA GLY A 166 -8.44 11.82 15.80
C GLY A 166 -9.15 12.41 14.56
N ARG A 167 -8.41 12.87 13.54
CA ARG A 167 -8.97 13.36 12.28
C ARG A 167 -9.70 12.21 11.57
N LYS A 168 -10.94 12.44 11.12
CA LYS A 168 -11.80 11.38 10.53
C LYS A 168 -11.90 11.44 9.01
N ILE A 169 -11.37 12.49 8.40
CA ILE A 169 -11.49 12.76 6.96
C ILE A 169 -10.34 12.09 6.23
N SER A 170 -10.67 11.31 5.21
CA SER A 170 -9.73 10.75 4.24
C SER A 170 -10.46 10.51 2.93
N MET A 171 -9.90 11.04 1.83
CA MET A 171 -10.54 10.94 0.52
C MET A 171 -10.51 9.50 0.00
N ASN A 172 -11.66 9.04 -0.48
CA ASN A 172 -11.83 7.75 -1.11
C ASN A 172 -12.68 7.91 -2.38
N PHE A 173 -12.00 7.95 -3.51
CA PHE A 173 -12.62 8.17 -4.81
C PHE A 173 -13.60 7.04 -5.20
N PHE A 174 -13.28 5.78 -4.89
CA PHE A 174 -14.15 4.66 -5.19
C PHE A 174 -15.42 4.65 -4.34
N ALA A 175 -15.32 5.04 -3.07
CA ALA A 175 -16.49 5.20 -2.21
C ALA A 175 -17.38 6.38 -2.65
N PHE A 176 -16.79 7.44 -3.21
CA PHE A 176 -17.53 8.56 -3.80
C PHE A 176 -18.33 8.13 -5.05
N LEU A 177 -17.67 7.50 -6.02
CA LEU A 177 -18.33 7.10 -7.27
C LEU A 177 -19.31 5.94 -7.09
N PHE A 178 -18.90 4.94 -6.30
CA PHE A 178 -19.58 3.65 -6.21
C PHE A 178 -19.92 3.32 -4.75
N THR A 179 -20.62 4.20 -4.06
CA THR A 179 -20.88 4.11 -2.61
C THR A 179 -21.38 2.74 -2.10
N PRO A 180 -22.54 2.21 -2.55
CA PRO A 180 -23.06 0.94 -2.02
C PRO A 180 -22.16 -0.24 -2.41
N VAL A 181 -21.63 -0.22 -3.63
CA VAL A 181 -20.73 -1.24 -4.15
C VAL A 181 -19.43 -1.28 -3.33
N TYR A 182 -18.84 -0.12 -3.05
CA TYR A 182 -17.61 0.00 -2.27
C TYR A 182 -17.79 -0.56 -0.86
N PHE A 183 -18.86 -0.16 -0.16
CA PHE A 183 -19.14 -0.65 1.18
C PHE A 183 -19.34 -2.17 1.22
N MET A 184 -20.09 -2.72 0.25
CA MET A 184 -20.31 -4.17 0.15
C MET A 184 -19.05 -4.93 -0.23
N PHE A 185 -18.26 -4.39 -1.16
CA PHE A 185 -16.98 -4.93 -1.58
C PHE A 185 -16.03 -5.08 -0.40
N ARG A 186 -15.92 -4.07 0.48
CA ARG A 186 -15.12 -4.09 1.72
C ARG A 186 -15.81 -4.75 2.92
N LYS A 187 -16.85 -5.55 2.67
CA LYS A 187 -17.61 -6.31 3.68
C LYS A 187 -18.25 -5.46 4.79
N MET A 188 -18.46 -4.17 4.56
CA MET A 188 -19.24 -3.28 5.44
C MET A 188 -20.74 -3.45 5.16
N LYS A 189 -21.26 -4.67 5.37
CA LYS A 189 -22.60 -5.08 4.88
C LYS A 189 -23.73 -4.17 5.35
N GLY A 190 -23.73 -3.74 6.60
CA GLY A 190 -24.77 -2.84 7.14
C GLY A 190 -24.81 -1.51 6.39
N TRP A 191 -23.66 -0.84 6.27
CA TRP A 191 -23.53 0.42 5.53
C TRP A 191 -23.81 0.24 4.03
N GLY A 192 -23.37 -0.87 3.46
CA GLY A 192 -23.56 -1.17 2.04
C GLY A 192 -25.02 -1.43 1.66
N ILE A 193 -25.74 -2.22 2.47
CA ILE A 193 -27.18 -2.47 2.27
C ILE A 193 -27.97 -1.17 2.46
N ALA A 194 -27.70 -0.42 3.54
CA ALA A 194 -28.38 0.85 3.78
C ALA A 194 -28.14 1.86 2.64
N ALA A 195 -26.90 1.99 2.17
CA ALA A 195 -26.58 2.84 1.03
C ALA A 195 -27.26 2.36 -0.26
N ALA A 196 -27.34 1.04 -0.49
CA ALA A 196 -27.98 0.49 -1.69
C ALA A 196 -29.48 0.80 -1.71
N ILE A 197 -30.17 0.63 -0.56
CA ILE A 197 -31.60 0.96 -0.42
C ILE A 197 -31.83 2.46 -0.62
N ILE A 198 -31.10 3.30 0.10
CA ILE A 198 -31.28 4.76 0.03
C ILE A 198 -31.00 5.27 -1.39
N MET A 199 -29.90 4.83 -2.01
CA MET A 199 -29.59 5.26 -3.37
C MET A 199 -30.60 4.73 -4.40
N ALA A 200 -31.12 3.51 -4.23
CA ALA A 200 -32.17 2.99 -5.11
C ALA A 200 -33.44 3.85 -5.03
N LEU A 201 -33.87 4.22 -3.82
CA LEU A 201 -35.03 5.10 -3.61
C LEU A 201 -34.82 6.50 -4.19
N LEU A 202 -33.64 7.09 -3.98
CA LEU A 202 -33.31 8.41 -4.54
C LEU A 202 -33.22 8.39 -6.08
N SER A 203 -32.93 7.24 -6.70
CA SER A 203 -32.85 7.09 -8.16
C SER A 203 -34.20 6.94 -8.86
N ILE A 204 -35.31 6.80 -8.12
CA ILE A 204 -36.63 6.53 -8.71
C ILE A 204 -37.05 7.61 -9.73
N PRO A 205 -36.96 8.93 -9.45
CA PRO A 205 -37.37 9.95 -10.43
C PRO A 205 -36.57 9.89 -11.73
N ASP A 206 -35.24 9.73 -11.65
CA ASP A 206 -34.37 9.58 -12.83
C ASP A 206 -34.75 8.34 -13.64
N MET A 207 -35.06 7.22 -12.98
CA MET A 207 -35.52 6.00 -13.65
C MET A 207 -36.87 6.18 -14.35
N ILE A 208 -37.78 6.97 -13.77
CA ILE A 208 -39.07 7.31 -14.41
C ILE A 208 -38.82 8.15 -15.67
N VAL A 209 -37.94 9.15 -15.62
CA VAL A 209 -37.55 9.95 -16.80
C VAL A 209 -36.98 9.05 -17.88
N LEU A 210 -36.06 8.15 -17.51
CA LEU A 210 -35.43 7.20 -18.44
C LEU A 210 -36.46 6.32 -19.17
N LEU A 211 -37.43 5.76 -18.44
CA LEU A 211 -38.41 4.81 -19.00
C LEU A 211 -39.57 5.47 -19.78
N SER A 212 -39.96 6.68 -19.39
CA SER A 212 -41.10 7.40 -20.02
C SER A 212 -40.68 8.25 -21.23
N SER A 213 -39.45 8.75 -21.24
CA SER A 213 -38.90 9.51 -22.37
C SER A 213 -38.68 8.64 -23.61
N GLY A 214 -38.34 7.35 -23.42
CA GLY A 214 -38.04 6.43 -24.52
C GLY A 214 -36.70 6.69 -25.19
N GLU A 215 -35.86 7.57 -24.63
CA GLU A 215 -34.56 7.94 -25.23
C GLU A 215 -33.60 6.75 -25.30
N TYR A 216 -33.83 5.72 -24.47
CA TYR A 216 -33.04 4.50 -24.46
C TYR A 216 -33.90 3.30 -24.85
N TYR A 217 -33.49 2.62 -25.94
CA TYR A 217 -34.03 1.34 -26.43
C TYR A 217 -35.41 1.36 -27.12
N ASP A 218 -35.93 2.52 -27.53
CA ASP A 218 -37.23 2.64 -28.24
C ASP A 218 -38.43 2.07 -27.46
N PHE A 219 -38.22 1.76 -26.19
CA PHE A 219 -39.19 1.17 -25.28
C PHE A 219 -39.70 2.25 -24.33
N ARG A 220 -41.00 2.53 -24.39
CA ARG A 220 -41.66 3.57 -23.59
C ARG A 220 -42.70 2.96 -22.69
N ILE A 221 -42.60 3.28 -21.40
CA ILE A 221 -43.67 2.99 -20.43
C ILE A 221 -44.38 4.29 -20.12
N ASP A 222 -45.67 4.36 -20.44
CA ASP A 222 -46.53 5.44 -19.96
C ASP A 222 -46.97 5.12 -18.53
N LEU A 223 -46.51 5.95 -17.60
CA LEU A 223 -46.84 5.86 -16.17
C LEU A 223 -47.92 6.87 -15.76
N GLY A 224 -48.46 7.66 -16.69
CA GLY A 224 -49.41 8.73 -16.38
C GLY A 224 -48.79 9.91 -15.59
N ILE A 225 -47.46 9.98 -15.51
CA ILE A 225 -46.72 11.03 -14.81
C ILE A 225 -46.26 12.08 -15.82
N ASP A 226 -46.62 13.35 -15.59
CA ASP A 226 -46.06 14.46 -16.35
C ASP A 226 -44.62 14.77 -15.89
N ILE A 227 -43.66 14.10 -16.55
CA ILE A 227 -42.22 14.26 -16.30
C ILE A 227 -41.68 15.66 -16.65
N LYS A 228 -42.42 16.46 -17.41
CA LYS A 228 -42.03 17.83 -17.79
C LYS A 228 -42.60 18.86 -16.83
N SER A 229 -43.50 18.46 -15.93
CA SER A 229 -44.05 19.37 -14.92
C SER A 229 -42.95 19.95 -14.04
N HIS A 230 -43.09 21.23 -13.68
CA HIS A 230 -42.12 21.94 -12.84
C HIS A 230 -41.87 21.21 -11.50
N SER A 231 -42.92 20.69 -10.87
CA SER A 231 -42.82 19.96 -9.60
C SER A 231 -42.02 18.67 -9.72
N PHE A 232 -42.17 17.93 -10.82
CA PHE A 232 -41.45 16.68 -11.03
C PHE A 232 -39.97 16.92 -11.35
N VAL A 233 -39.66 17.92 -12.17
CA VAL A 233 -38.27 18.33 -12.44
C VAL A 233 -37.58 18.77 -11.16
N LEU A 234 -38.24 19.58 -10.32
CA LEU A 234 -37.71 20.03 -9.04
C LEU A 234 -37.48 18.86 -8.07
N LEU A 235 -38.41 17.90 -8.00
CA LEU A 235 -38.23 16.66 -7.22
C LEU A 235 -36.99 15.88 -7.67
N THR A 236 -36.83 15.69 -8.98
CA THR A 236 -35.71 14.97 -9.58
C THR A 236 -34.38 15.63 -9.22
N GLN A 237 -34.29 16.95 -9.33
CA GLN A 237 -33.10 17.72 -8.94
C GLN A 237 -32.78 17.60 -7.45
N ILE A 238 -33.78 17.68 -6.57
CA ILE A 238 -33.58 17.50 -5.13
C ILE A 238 -33.00 16.12 -4.83
N MET A 239 -33.55 15.06 -5.43
CA MET A 239 -33.07 13.68 -5.22
C MET A 239 -31.65 13.47 -5.77
N LEU A 240 -31.32 14.11 -6.89
CA LEU A 240 -29.96 14.13 -7.44
C LEU A 240 -28.97 14.82 -6.48
N TYR A 241 -29.32 15.98 -5.93
CA TYR A 241 -28.45 16.68 -4.97
C TYR A 241 -28.28 15.89 -3.66
N LEU A 242 -29.35 15.28 -3.15
CA LEU A 242 -29.27 14.37 -1.99
C LEU A 242 -28.33 13.19 -2.27
N THR A 243 -28.42 12.60 -3.47
CA THR A 243 -27.51 11.54 -3.91
C THR A 243 -26.06 12.02 -3.93
N MET A 244 -25.80 13.22 -4.44
CA MET A 244 -24.46 13.81 -4.47
C MET A 244 -23.89 14.05 -3.07
N VAL A 245 -24.72 14.56 -2.14
CA VAL A 245 -24.32 14.74 -0.74
C VAL A 245 -23.92 13.40 -0.11
N LEU A 246 -24.72 12.34 -0.32
CA LEU A 246 -24.40 11.01 0.20
C LEU A 246 -23.09 10.46 -0.39
N LYS A 247 -22.84 10.68 -1.68
CA LYS A 247 -21.57 10.31 -2.34
C LYS A 247 -20.39 11.05 -1.75
N LEU A 248 -20.51 12.37 -1.51
CA LEU A 248 -19.47 13.18 -0.87
C LEU A 248 -19.17 12.67 0.55
N LEU A 249 -20.21 12.41 1.35
CA LEU A 249 -20.05 11.85 2.69
C LEU A 249 -19.34 10.49 2.66
N ALA A 250 -19.73 9.60 1.74
CA ALA A 250 -19.03 8.34 1.53
C ALA A 250 -17.57 8.57 1.12
N GLY A 251 -17.32 9.50 0.20
CA GLY A 251 -15.99 9.87 -0.26
C GLY A 251 -15.05 10.33 0.85
N PHE A 252 -15.54 11.09 1.83
CA PHE A 252 -14.71 11.61 2.92
C PHE A 252 -14.59 10.68 4.13
N PHE A 253 -15.61 9.86 4.40
CA PHE A 253 -15.71 9.11 5.66
C PHE A 253 -15.63 7.59 5.50
N ALA A 254 -15.67 7.03 4.29
CA ALA A 254 -15.68 5.58 4.11
C ALA A 254 -14.44 4.89 4.70
N ASN A 255 -13.26 5.50 4.57
CA ASN A 255 -12.03 4.96 5.17
C ASN A 255 -12.10 4.93 6.70
N TYR A 256 -12.70 5.95 7.32
CA TYR A 256 -12.86 6.03 8.76
C TYR A 256 -13.90 5.04 9.28
N ILE A 257 -15.02 4.89 8.58
CA ILE A 257 -16.04 3.88 8.88
C ILE A 257 -15.41 2.47 8.78
N TYR A 258 -14.62 2.23 7.73
CA TYR A 258 -13.92 0.95 7.54
C TYR A 258 -12.91 0.68 8.65
N TYR A 259 -12.13 1.68 9.05
CA TYR A 259 -11.21 1.59 10.19
C TYR A 259 -11.93 1.21 11.49
N LYS A 260 -13.05 1.89 11.81
CA LYS A 260 -13.84 1.60 13.01
C LYS A 260 -14.38 0.17 13.00
N GLN A 261 -14.85 -0.30 11.84
CA GLN A 261 -15.29 -1.68 11.70
C GLN A 261 -14.12 -2.67 11.85
N ALA A 262 -12.98 -2.41 11.20
CA ALA A 262 -11.79 -3.26 11.30
C ALA A 262 -11.34 -3.42 12.76
N ARG A 263 -11.21 -2.32 13.50
CA ARG A 263 -10.86 -2.35 14.92
C ARG A 263 -11.86 -3.18 15.72
N ARG A 264 -13.16 -2.89 15.58
CA ARG A 264 -14.22 -3.62 16.31
C ARG A 264 -14.18 -5.13 16.03
N ASP A 265 -14.03 -5.50 14.76
CA ASP A 265 -14.04 -6.90 14.35
C ASP A 265 -12.77 -7.62 14.83
N ILE A 266 -11.59 -7.00 14.74
CA ILE A 266 -10.32 -7.54 15.26
C ILE A 266 -10.39 -7.71 16.78
N THR A 267 -10.79 -6.67 17.51
CA THR A 267 -10.90 -6.72 18.98
C THR A 267 -11.87 -7.83 19.39
N LYS A 268 -12.99 -8.00 18.68
CA LYS A 268 -13.94 -9.08 18.94
C LYS A 268 -13.33 -10.46 18.69
N ILE A 269 -12.61 -10.66 17.59
CA ILE A 269 -11.98 -11.94 17.27
C ILE A 269 -10.92 -12.29 18.31
N ARG A 270 -10.08 -11.33 18.70
CA ARG A 270 -9.05 -11.52 19.73
C ARG A 270 -9.67 -11.86 21.10
N ALA A 271 -10.74 -11.16 21.50
CA ALA A 271 -11.44 -11.43 22.75
C ALA A 271 -12.19 -12.78 22.77
N GLN A 272 -12.66 -13.27 21.61
CA GLN A 272 -13.40 -14.53 21.51
C GLN A 272 -12.51 -15.76 21.35
N GLY A 273 -11.21 -15.58 21.17
CA GLY A 273 -10.27 -16.67 20.93
C GLY A 273 -9.01 -16.55 21.76
N GLU A 274 -9.12 -16.10 23.02
CA GLU A 274 -7.99 -16.06 23.97
C GLU A 274 -7.29 -17.42 24.08
N ASP A 275 -8.04 -18.52 23.97
CA ASP A 275 -7.50 -19.90 24.02
C ASP A 275 -7.05 -20.45 22.66
N LYS A 276 -7.24 -19.71 21.55
CA LYS A 276 -6.93 -20.18 20.19
C LYS A 276 -5.47 -19.92 19.84
N GLN A 277 -4.89 -20.79 19.01
CA GLN A 277 -3.57 -20.57 18.47
C GLN A 277 -3.54 -19.28 17.63
N ALA A 278 -2.40 -18.59 17.65
CA ALA A 278 -2.22 -17.31 16.95
C ALA A 278 -2.54 -17.40 15.44
N ASP A 279 -2.25 -18.53 14.81
CA ASP A 279 -2.49 -18.76 13.38
C ASP A 279 -3.99 -18.85 13.04
N ASP A 280 -4.77 -19.48 13.92
CA ASP A 280 -6.23 -19.56 13.76
C ASP A 280 -6.87 -18.19 13.92
N LEU A 281 -6.43 -17.41 14.91
CA LEU A 281 -6.85 -16.01 15.08
C LEU A 281 -6.52 -15.16 13.86
N ASN A 282 -5.29 -15.29 13.34
CA ASN A 282 -4.86 -14.57 12.14
C ASN A 282 -5.72 -14.94 10.93
N ARG A 283 -6.09 -16.22 10.78
CA ARG A 283 -6.98 -16.70 9.73
C ARG A 283 -8.38 -16.10 9.87
N GLU A 284 -8.94 -16.06 11.07
CA GLU A 284 -10.25 -15.44 11.34
C GLU A 284 -10.26 -13.94 10.99
N ILE A 285 -9.19 -13.21 11.34
CA ILE A 285 -9.05 -11.79 10.97
C ILE A 285 -9.03 -11.60 9.45
N ILE A 286 -8.29 -12.46 8.73
CA ILE A 286 -8.23 -12.43 7.26
C ILE A 286 -9.61 -12.71 6.63
N LEU A 287 -10.37 -13.66 7.18
CA LEU A 287 -11.69 -14.02 6.67
C LEU A 287 -12.75 -12.96 6.97
N ALA A 288 -12.67 -12.30 8.13
CA ALA A 288 -13.56 -11.21 8.51
C ALA A 288 -13.39 -9.99 7.59
N GLY A 289 -12.14 -9.64 7.29
CA GLY A 289 -11.79 -8.51 6.43
C GLY A 289 -11.66 -8.84 4.93
N GLY A 290 -10.90 -8.02 4.20
CA GLY A 290 -10.62 -8.18 2.78
C GLY A 290 -11.77 -7.71 1.87
N THR A 291 -11.93 -8.39 0.74
CA THR A 291 -12.86 -8.02 -0.33
C THR A 291 -13.83 -9.15 -0.66
N SER A 292 -15.04 -8.83 -1.13
CA SER A 292 -16.05 -9.83 -1.52
C SER A 292 -16.81 -9.38 -2.77
N LEU A 293 -16.60 -10.08 -3.90
CA LEU A 293 -17.39 -9.87 -5.12
C LEU A 293 -18.84 -10.37 -4.96
N GLY A 294 -19.07 -11.43 -4.18
CA GLY A 294 -20.42 -11.92 -3.90
C GLY A 294 -21.29 -10.86 -3.20
N ASN A 295 -20.70 -10.08 -2.28
CA ASN A 295 -21.41 -8.96 -1.67
C ASN A 295 -21.72 -7.84 -2.68
N VAL A 296 -20.85 -7.60 -3.66
CA VAL A 296 -21.10 -6.61 -4.72
C VAL A 296 -22.30 -7.02 -5.58
N LEU A 297 -22.36 -8.29 -5.98
CA LEU A 297 -23.51 -8.83 -6.70
C LEU A 297 -24.80 -8.69 -5.89
N LEU A 298 -24.75 -8.98 -4.59
CA LEU A 298 -25.89 -8.77 -3.70
C LEU A 298 -26.31 -7.30 -3.63
N ALA A 299 -25.35 -6.36 -3.56
CA ALA A 299 -25.63 -4.92 -3.57
C ALA A 299 -26.38 -4.50 -4.84
N TYR A 300 -25.90 -4.97 -5.99
CA TYR A 300 -26.50 -4.71 -7.28
C TYR A 300 -27.91 -5.30 -7.39
N LEU A 301 -28.12 -6.53 -6.90
CA LEU A 301 -29.44 -7.16 -6.86
C LEU A 301 -30.42 -6.38 -5.97
N ILE A 302 -30.00 -5.97 -4.77
CA ILE A 302 -30.83 -5.14 -3.89
C ILE A 302 -31.20 -3.82 -4.58
N TYR A 303 -30.22 -3.14 -5.17
CA TYR A 303 -30.43 -1.87 -5.85
C TYR A 303 -31.44 -1.99 -7.00
N THR A 304 -31.24 -2.97 -7.87
CA THR A 304 -32.10 -3.20 -9.04
C THR A 304 -33.51 -3.64 -8.63
N MET A 305 -33.65 -4.58 -7.68
CA MET A 305 -34.95 -5.03 -7.19
C MET A 305 -35.77 -3.91 -6.56
N ILE A 306 -35.15 -3.04 -5.77
CA ILE A 306 -35.86 -1.89 -5.17
C ILE A 306 -36.22 -0.87 -6.24
N SER A 307 -35.30 -0.55 -7.14
CA SER A 307 -35.55 0.47 -8.17
C SER A 307 -36.69 0.04 -9.10
N PHE A 308 -36.60 -1.17 -9.68
CA PHE A 308 -37.66 -1.70 -10.57
C PHE A 308 -38.95 -1.99 -9.81
N GLY A 309 -38.88 -2.59 -8.61
CA GLY A 309 -40.06 -2.91 -7.81
C GLY A 309 -40.86 -1.66 -7.44
N SER A 310 -40.17 -0.55 -7.14
CA SER A 310 -40.82 0.73 -6.84
C SER A 310 -41.55 1.30 -8.06
N ILE A 311 -40.96 1.19 -9.25
CA ILE A 311 -41.58 1.67 -10.50
C ILE A 311 -42.84 0.85 -10.83
N VAL A 312 -42.77 -0.48 -10.70
CA VAL A 312 -43.92 -1.37 -10.90
C VAL A 312 -45.04 -1.05 -9.90
N LEU A 313 -44.69 -0.73 -8.65
CA LEU A 313 -45.67 -0.34 -7.63
C LEU A 313 -46.35 1.00 -8.00
N ILE A 314 -45.57 2.00 -8.40
CA ILE A 314 -46.08 3.31 -8.83
C ILE A 314 -47.04 3.14 -10.02
N GLY A 315 -46.64 2.38 -11.05
CA GLY A 315 -47.48 2.12 -12.22
C GLY A 315 -48.75 1.32 -11.94
N LYS A 316 -48.87 0.66 -10.78
CA LYS A 316 -50.12 0.00 -10.34
C LYS A 316 -51.04 0.92 -9.52
N LEU A 317 -50.48 1.97 -8.91
CA LEU A 317 -51.20 2.88 -8.03
C LEU A 317 -51.79 4.08 -8.77
N MET A 318 -51.32 4.32 -10.00
CA MET A 318 -51.83 5.33 -10.93
C MET A 318 -52.81 4.72 -11.91
#